data_AF-E9FQQ6-F1
#
_entry.id   AF-E9FQQ6-F1
#
_cell.length_a   1.000
_cell.length_b   1.000
_cell.length_c   1.000
_cell.angle_alpha   90.00
_cell.angle_beta   90.00
_cell.angle_gamma   90.00
#
_symmetry.space_group_name_H-M   'P 1'
#
loop_
_entity.id
_entity.type
_entity.pdbx_description
1 polymer ?
#
loop_
_entity_poly.entity_id
_entity_poly.type
_entity_poly.pdbx_seq_one_letter_code
_entity_poly.pdbx_strand_id
1 'polypeptide(L)'
;MNRVLSLFVSVLIVIPAVIGYGNVMASPKVSVIAHMINTPNAVRWALNQGANGIEIDLKFEGTRPSVFYHGFPCDCTCLLQFLTNRHNRCGALGEGCYASTNATEMTNFLGSSEIISSKLALIYIDAKLDKSVRNYAEAGANVVRLFNEQVLARGFRGQILLGCLTILYSDYLRGALREAAKSNYTDRYFYTIDNEGDHAFKVLDDSLQLGTNNLVYATGITACLPVTFHDAIQYSLEKKTYAAVGIWTIDQEYSMRTYLNIGVDFILTNRPKRAAELIGLDNIPLPGSALKVKSWDRVMISYAPFWECDCSYFYRFIGGGCAITKMAPPNHACECFYMGAWSCGGQTIKCPDLNDRFCQSPDTSEASCLFGGGDCYGYF
;
A
#
# COMPACT_ATOMS: atom_id res chain seq x y z
N MET A 1 -50.31 62.39 -50.33
CA MET A 1 -50.97 61.08 -50.32
C MET A 1 -49.92 59.99 -50.47
N ASN A 2 -49.88 59.09 -49.47
CA ASN A 2 -49.29 57.76 -49.39
C ASN A 2 -47.76 57.56 -49.51
N ARG A 3 -47.16 57.39 -48.33
CA ARG A 3 -45.92 56.63 -48.05
C ARG A 3 -46.15 55.15 -48.36
N VAL A 4 -45.15 54.48 -48.94
CA VAL A 4 -44.92 53.04 -48.75
C VAL A 4 -43.46 52.85 -48.40
N LEU A 5 -43.20 52.59 -47.11
CA LEU A 5 -41.91 52.16 -46.58
C LEU A 5 -41.86 50.63 -46.74
N SER A 6 -40.91 50.12 -47.50
CA SER A 6 -40.68 48.68 -47.64
C SER A 6 -39.85 48.20 -46.45
N LEU A 7 -40.47 47.50 -45.50
CA LEU A 7 -39.79 46.81 -44.39
C LEU A 7 -39.25 45.47 -44.90
N PHE A 8 -37.93 45.36 -45.04
CA PHE A 8 -37.24 44.08 -45.13
C PHE A 8 -37.11 43.50 -43.71
N VAL A 9 -37.84 42.45 -43.41
CA VAL A 9 -37.67 41.65 -42.18
C VAL A 9 -36.64 40.56 -42.48
N SER A 10 -35.42 40.74 -42.00
CA SER A 10 -34.39 39.70 -42.00
C SER A 10 -34.71 38.69 -40.89
N VAL A 11 -35.15 37.49 -41.27
CA VAL A 11 -35.34 36.37 -40.34
C VAL A 11 -33.95 35.84 -39.96
N LEU A 12 -33.48 36.16 -38.76
CA LEU A 12 -32.33 35.48 -38.15
C LEU A 12 -32.76 34.06 -37.76
N ILE A 13 -32.33 33.06 -38.54
CA ILE A 13 -32.41 31.66 -38.13
C ILE A 13 -31.30 31.43 -37.09
N VAL A 14 -31.68 31.47 -35.82
CA VAL A 14 -30.82 31.02 -34.72
C VAL A 14 -30.82 29.49 -34.75
N ILE A 15 -29.76 28.90 -35.31
CA ILE A 15 -29.50 27.46 -35.17
C ILE A 15 -29.01 27.26 -33.72
N PRO A 16 -29.75 26.54 -32.85
CA PRO A 16 -29.24 26.24 -31.54
C PRO A 16 -28.06 25.28 -31.71
N ALA A 17 -26.86 25.76 -31.40
CA ALA A 17 -25.71 24.88 -31.23
C ALA A 17 -26.05 23.90 -30.11
N VAL A 18 -26.29 22.65 -30.47
CA VAL A 18 -26.33 21.54 -29.52
C VAL A 18 -24.92 21.40 -28.99
N ILE A 19 -24.63 22.10 -27.89
CA ILE A 19 -23.44 21.86 -27.09
C ILE A 19 -23.66 20.49 -26.48
N GLY A 20 -23.11 19.47 -27.12
CA GLY A 20 -22.99 18.16 -26.52
C GLY A 20 -22.19 18.32 -25.24
N TYR A 21 -22.85 18.19 -24.09
CA TYR A 21 -22.19 17.95 -22.82
C TYR A 21 -21.54 16.57 -22.88
N GLY A 22 -20.41 16.47 -23.58
CA GLY A 22 -19.48 15.38 -23.36
C GLY A 22 -19.05 15.50 -21.91
N ASN A 23 -19.38 14.51 -21.09
CA ASN A 23 -18.75 14.35 -19.79
C ASN A 23 -17.25 14.19 -20.05
N VAL A 24 -16.49 15.27 -19.99
CA VAL A 24 -15.03 15.22 -19.96
C VAL A 24 -14.71 14.62 -18.60
N MET A 25 -14.57 13.29 -18.55
CA MET A 25 -14.06 12.63 -17.37
C MET A 25 -12.66 13.19 -17.11
N ALA A 26 -12.48 13.80 -15.94
CA ALA A 26 -11.15 14.24 -15.52
C ALA A 26 -10.19 13.05 -15.61
N SER A 27 -8.98 13.31 -16.12
CA SER A 27 -7.94 12.27 -16.17
C SER A 27 -7.75 11.68 -14.76
N PRO A 28 -7.59 10.35 -14.64
CA PRO A 28 -7.27 9.74 -13.35
C PRO A 28 -6.04 10.40 -12.75
N LYS A 29 -6.10 10.69 -11.44
CA LYS A 29 -4.93 11.22 -10.75
C LYS A 29 -4.01 10.07 -10.37
N VAL A 30 -2.72 10.22 -10.65
CA VAL A 30 -1.70 9.18 -10.42
C VAL A 30 -0.59 9.74 -9.53
N SER A 31 -0.26 9.05 -8.44
CA SER A 31 0.85 9.44 -7.58
C SER A 31 2.20 9.01 -8.16
N VAL A 32 3.21 9.85 -7.97
CA VAL A 32 4.61 9.56 -8.28
C VAL A 32 5.35 9.36 -6.98
N ILE A 33 5.70 8.11 -6.68
CA ILE A 33 6.44 7.72 -5.49
C ILE A 33 7.93 7.62 -5.85
N ALA A 34 8.76 8.46 -5.28
CA ALA A 34 10.19 8.33 -5.43
C ALA A 34 10.69 7.17 -4.53
N HIS A 35 11.39 6.22 -5.13
CA HIS A 35 11.93 5.02 -4.47
C HIS A 35 13.00 5.37 -3.43
N MET A 36 13.19 4.55 -2.39
CA MET A 36 14.17 4.55 -1.28
C MET A 36 14.77 5.89 -0.80
N ILE A 37 13.90 6.84 -0.49
CA ILE A 37 14.19 8.20 -0.05
C ILE A 37 14.56 8.24 1.45
N ASN A 38 15.68 7.62 1.80
CA ASN A 38 16.06 7.36 3.18
C ASN A 38 16.71 8.54 3.93
N THR A 39 16.79 9.73 3.33
CA THR A 39 17.36 10.93 3.97
C THR A 39 16.54 12.21 3.70
N PRO A 40 16.55 13.22 4.59
CA PRO A 40 15.90 14.51 4.37
C PRO A 40 16.28 15.19 3.05
N ASN A 41 17.56 15.10 2.66
CA ASN A 41 18.02 15.65 1.38
C ASN A 41 17.43 14.92 0.18
N ALA A 42 17.28 13.60 0.28
CA ALA A 42 16.62 12.81 -0.76
C ALA A 42 15.13 13.19 -0.87
N VAL A 43 14.44 13.49 0.24
CA VAL A 43 13.04 13.96 0.21
C VAL A 43 12.94 15.27 -0.56
N ARG A 44 13.78 16.26 -0.24
CA ARG A 44 13.84 17.53 -0.98
C ARG A 44 14.08 17.32 -2.47
N TRP A 45 15.03 16.44 -2.79
CA TRP A 45 15.30 16.07 -4.18
C TRP A 45 14.07 15.47 -4.87
N ALA A 46 13.39 14.51 -4.25
CA ALA A 46 12.22 13.85 -4.81
C ALA A 46 11.10 14.86 -5.10
N LEU A 47 10.82 15.76 -4.16
CA LEU A 47 9.83 16.84 -4.33
C LEU A 47 10.22 17.77 -5.48
N ASN A 48 11.50 18.14 -5.58
CA ASN A 48 12.03 18.94 -6.70
C ASN A 48 11.91 18.24 -8.05
N GLN A 49 11.93 16.90 -8.08
CA GLN A 49 11.71 16.12 -9.29
C GLN A 49 10.23 15.99 -9.67
N GLY A 50 9.28 16.49 -8.87
CA GLY A 50 7.86 16.36 -9.19
C GLY A 50 7.13 15.25 -8.46
N ALA A 51 7.83 14.45 -7.64
CA ALA A 51 7.18 13.43 -6.82
C ALA A 51 6.21 14.08 -5.80
N ASN A 52 5.09 13.41 -5.55
CA ASN A 52 4.20 13.69 -4.42
C ASN A 52 4.23 12.55 -3.39
N GLY A 53 4.90 11.45 -3.67
CA GLY A 53 5.13 10.36 -2.75
C GLY A 53 6.61 10.05 -2.57
N ILE A 54 6.94 9.46 -1.44
CA ILE A 54 8.27 8.87 -1.19
C ILE A 54 8.07 7.46 -0.63
N GLU A 55 8.96 6.54 -0.98
CA GLU A 55 9.13 5.26 -0.29
C GLU A 55 10.41 5.33 0.55
N ILE A 56 10.37 4.81 1.78
CA ILE A 56 11.46 4.81 2.75
C ILE A 56 11.62 3.44 3.40
N ASP A 57 12.86 2.92 3.44
CA ASP A 57 13.18 1.61 3.98
C ASP A 57 13.41 1.68 5.48
N LEU A 58 12.50 1.17 6.29
CA LEU A 58 12.63 1.24 7.74
C LEU A 58 13.18 -0.06 8.32
N LYS A 59 14.35 0.02 8.98
CA LYS A 59 14.92 -1.06 9.79
C LYS A 59 14.52 -0.93 11.26
N PHE A 60 14.70 -2.04 11.97
CA PHE A 60 14.31 -2.20 13.36
C PHE A 60 15.48 -2.66 14.23
N GLU A 61 15.45 -2.26 15.49
CA GLU A 61 16.24 -2.86 16.57
C GLU A 61 15.24 -3.54 17.52
N GLY A 62 15.09 -4.86 17.42
CA GLY A 62 13.98 -5.56 18.05
C GLY A 62 12.64 -5.11 17.44
N THR A 63 11.72 -4.61 18.25
CA THR A 63 10.44 -4.04 17.77
C THR A 63 10.49 -2.53 17.54
N ARG A 64 11.63 -1.89 17.80
CA ARG A 64 11.76 -0.42 17.74
C ARG A 64 12.22 0.04 16.35
N PRO A 65 11.51 0.97 15.69
CA PRO A 65 12.01 1.67 14.50
C PRO A 65 13.38 2.31 14.79
N SER A 66 14.39 2.02 13.98
CA SER A 66 15.77 2.44 14.27
C SER A 66 16.35 3.39 13.23
N VAL A 67 16.40 2.96 11.97
CA VAL A 67 17.09 3.69 10.91
C VAL A 67 16.37 3.49 9.58
N PHE A 68 16.28 4.57 8.80
CA PHE A 68 15.90 4.49 7.41
C PHE A 68 17.13 4.16 6.58
N TYR A 69 17.18 2.96 6.00
CA TYR A 69 18.35 2.44 5.30
C TYR A 69 18.00 1.19 4.48
N HIS A 70 18.46 1.16 3.23
CA HIS A 70 18.37 -0.01 2.37
C HIS A 70 19.59 -0.92 2.55
N GLY A 71 20.74 -0.45 2.05
CA GLY A 71 21.96 -1.23 1.84
C GLY A 71 22.07 -1.81 0.43
N PHE A 72 23.11 -2.60 0.18
CA PHE A 72 23.34 -3.27 -1.10
C PHE A 72 22.89 -4.74 -1.04
N PRO A 73 22.36 -5.34 -2.13
CA PRO A 73 22.10 -4.77 -3.45
C PRO A 73 20.90 -3.82 -3.48
N CYS A 74 20.90 -2.89 -4.43
CA CYS A 74 19.81 -1.94 -4.71
C CYS A 74 19.58 -1.88 -6.23
N ASP A 75 18.58 -1.12 -6.68
CA ASP A 75 18.31 -0.94 -8.10
C ASP A 75 19.55 -0.44 -8.87
N CYS A 76 19.82 -1.09 -9.99
CA CYS A 76 20.95 -0.86 -10.90
C CYS A 76 20.84 0.45 -11.66
N THR A 77 19.73 1.17 -11.57
CA THR A 77 19.72 2.60 -11.88
C THR A 77 20.77 3.35 -11.04
N CYS A 78 21.17 2.80 -9.89
CA CYS A 78 22.34 3.21 -9.10
C CYS A 78 23.68 2.57 -9.50
N LEU A 79 23.71 1.39 -10.13
CA LEU A 79 24.95 0.68 -10.50
C LEU A 79 25.46 1.03 -11.92
N LEU A 80 24.55 1.20 -12.88
CA LEU A 80 24.86 1.41 -14.31
C LEU A 80 25.12 2.88 -14.66
N GLN A 81 25.06 3.78 -13.68
CA GLN A 81 25.11 5.23 -13.89
C GLN A 81 26.52 5.78 -14.19
N PHE A 82 27.56 4.97 -14.13
CA PHE A 82 28.87 5.38 -14.65
C PHE A 82 28.84 5.69 -16.16
N LEU A 83 27.80 5.29 -16.91
CA LEU A 83 27.79 5.37 -18.37
C LEU A 83 26.68 6.23 -19.00
N THR A 84 25.54 6.52 -18.34
CA THR A 84 24.43 7.26 -19.00
C THR A 84 23.64 8.21 -18.07
N ASN A 85 23.77 9.52 -18.32
CA ASN A 85 22.89 10.66 -17.96
C ASN A 85 22.52 10.96 -16.47
N ARG A 86 22.70 12.23 -16.11
CA ARG A 86 22.76 12.82 -14.74
C ARG A 86 21.42 13.12 -14.03
N HIS A 87 20.35 12.35 -14.28
CA HIS A 87 19.03 12.63 -13.68
C HIS A 87 18.36 11.39 -13.10
N ASN A 88 19.04 10.74 -12.15
CA ASN A 88 18.42 9.72 -11.33
C ASN A 88 18.76 9.92 -9.85
N ARG A 89 18.06 9.19 -9.01
CA ARG A 89 18.08 9.30 -7.56
C ARG A 89 19.47 9.18 -6.92
N CYS A 90 20.37 8.37 -7.46
CA CYS A 90 21.53 7.87 -6.72
C CYS A 90 22.59 8.95 -6.48
N GLY A 91 22.74 9.91 -7.40
CA GLY A 91 23.56 11.11 -7.19
C GLY A 91 22.97 12.10 -6.17
N ALA A 92 21.68 11.99 -5.84
CA ALA A 92 20.99 12.86 -4.90
C ALA A 92 20.79 12.24 -3.50
N LEU A 93 21.01 10.93 -3.35
CA LEU A 93 20.98 10.23 -2.06
C LEU A 93 22.22 10.50 -1.20
N GLY A 94 23.29 11.09 -1.75
CA GLY A 94 24.59 11.14 -1.08
C GLY A 94 25.35 9.84 -1.33
N GLU A 95 25.45 8.95 -0.35
CA GLU A 95 26.17 7.66 -0.42
C GLU A 95 25.44 6.57 -1.24
N GLY A 96 24.60 6.98 -2.21
CA GLY A 96 23.82 6.08 -3.04
C GLY A 96 22.93 5.16 -2.19
N CYS A 97 23.12 3.85 -2.34
CA CYS A 97 22.30 2.83 -1.68
C CYS A 97 22.57 2.67 -0.18
N TYR A 98 23.62 3.33 0.31
CA TYR A 98 23.99 3.32 1.72
C TYR A 98 23.48 4.53 2.50
N ALA A 99 22.89 5.50 1.79
CA ALA A 99 22.31 6.68 2.42
C ALA A 99 21.31 6.29 3.52
N SER A 100 21.50 6.88 4.69
CA SER A 100 20.73 6.51 5.88
C SER A 100 20.41 7.73 6.75
N THR A 101 19.35 7.62 7.55
CA THR A 101 19.00 8.62 8.56
C THR A 101 18.34 7.92 9.74
N ASN A 102 18.65 8.35 10.96
CA ASN A 102 18.00 7.80 12.14
C ASN A 102 16.48 8.02 12.10
N ALA A 103 15.71 7.07 12.62
CA ALA A 103 14.25 7.12 12.58
C ALA A 103 13.69 8.44 13.15
N THR A 104 14.20 8.87 14.30
CA THR A 104 13.77 10.12 14.98
C THR A 104 14.10 11.35 14.14
N GLU A 105 15.30 11.43 13.58
CA GLU A 105 15.73 12.57 12.75
C GLU A 105 14.85 12.70 11.51
N MET A 106 14.64 11.60 10.78
CA MET A 106 13.80 11.60 9.60
C MET A 106 12.35 11.95 9.94
N THR A 107 11.76 11.36 11.00
CA THR A 107 10.37 11.68 11.36
C THR A 107 10.22 13.11 11.86
N ASN A 108 11.23 13.67 12.54
CA ASN A 108 11.26 15.09 12.89
C ASN A 108 11.23 15.97 11.65
N PHE A 109 12.02 15.62 10.63
CA PHE A 109 12.03 16.32 9.36
C PHE A 109 10.68 16.20 8.63
N LEU A 110 10.08 15.01 8.58
CA LEU A 110 8.77 14.76 7.97
C LEU A 110 7.62 15.52 8.67
N GLY A 111 7.74 15.78 9.96
CA GLY A 111 6.83 16.64 10.73
C GLY A 111 7.17 18.13 10.74
N SER A 112 8.16 18.58 9.97
CA SER A 112 8.60 19.98 9.95
C SER A 112 7.69 20.89 9.12
N SER A 113 7.75 22.20 9.35
CA SER A 113 7.03 23.21 8.55
C SER A 113 7.37 23.16 7.06
N GLU A 114 8.61 22.78 6.73
CA GLU A 114 9.06 22.56 5.35
C GLU A 114 8.19 21.49 4.67
N ILE A 115 7.96 20.35 5.33
CA ILE A 115 7.17 19.27 4.76
C ILE A 115 5.67 19.55 4.82
N ILE A 116 5.17 20.18 5.89
CA ILE A 116 3.75 20.53 6.03
C ILE A 116 3.28 21.47 4.91
N SER A 117 4.13 22.44 4.53
CA SER A 117 3.88 23.38 3.44
C SER A 117 4.17 22.81 2.04
N SER A 118 4.78 21.63 1.96
CA SER A 118 5.12 20.98 0.70
C SER A 118 3.93 20.27 0.04
N LYS A 119 4.18 19.72 -1.15
CA LYS A 119 3.26 18.86 -1.92
C LYS A 119 3.36 17.37 -1.55
N LEU A 120 4.13 17.00 -0.53
CA LEU A 120 4.26 15.61 -0.11
C LEU A 120 2.90 15.06 0.35
N ALA A 121 2.34 14.15 -0.44
CA ALA A 121 1.00 13.61 -0.28
C ALA A 121 0.98 12.17 0.20
N LEU A 122 2.07 11.43 0.06
CA LEU A 122 2.17 10.01 0.45
C LEU A 122 3.57 9.68 1.01
N ILE A 123 3.61 9.00 2.15
CA ILE A 123 4.82 8.37 2.68
C ILE A 123 4.56 6.87 2.71
N TYR A 124 5.28 6.13 1.88
CA TYR A 124 5.29 4.67 1.86
C TYR A 124 6.47 4.18 2.70
N ILE A 125 6.19 3.47 3.79
CA ILE A 125 7.19 2.84 4.65
C ILE A 125 7.33 1.37 4.24
N ASP A 126 8.48 1.00 3.68
CA ASP A 126 8.86 -0.39 3.46
C ASP A 126 9.52 -0.94 4.72
N ALA A 127 8.78 -1.76 5.48
CA ALA A 127 9.28 -2.35 6.71
C ALA A 127 10.25 -3.50 6.41
N LYS A 128 11.54 -3.26 6.64
CA LYS A 128 12.60 -4.26 6.53
C LYS A 128 12.66 -5.13 7.78
N LEU A 129 11.70 -6.04 7.88
CA LEU A 129 11.57 -7.00 8.97
C LEU A 129 12.58 -8.13 8.79
N ASP A 130 13.45 -8.31 9.79
CA ASP A 130 14.41 -9.42 9.83
C ASP A 130 14.17 -10.30 11.05
N LYS A 131 15.01 -11.33 11.20
CA LYS A 131 14.90 -12.33 12.28
C LYS A 131 15.10 -11.75 13.69
N SER A 132 15.63 -10.53 13.83
CA SER A 132 15.77 -9.87 15.12
C SER A 132 14.42 -9.36 15.65
N VAL A 133 13.44 -9.15 14.77
CA VAL A 133 12.09 -8.72 15.14
C VAL A 133 11.27 -9.94 15.55
N ARG A 134 11.12 -10.17 16.85
CA ARG A 134 10.38 -11.33 17.38
C ARG A 134 8.86 -11.14 17.43
N ASN A 135 8.39 -9.90 17.35
CA ASN A 135 6.98 -9.54 17.43
C ASN A 135 6.66 -8.50 16.36
N TYR A 136 6.23 -8.97 15.19
CA TYR A 136 5.92 -8.09 14.07
C TYR A 136 4.76 -7.14 14.38
N ALA A 137 3.73 -7.61 15.08
CA ALA A 137 2.59 -6.78 15.46
C ALA A 137 3.00 -5.58 16.34
N GLU A 138 3.86 -5.81 17.33
CA GLU A 138 4.38 -4.73 18.15
C GLU A 138 5.28 -3.77 17.33
N ALA A 139 6.08 -4.29 16.40
CA ALA A 139 6.86 -3.45 15.50
C ALA A 139 5.97 -2.53 14.65
N GLY A 140 4.85 -3.04 14.12
CA GLY A 140 3.84 -2.26 13.41
C GLY A 140 3.20 -1.18 14.27
N ALA A 141 2.82 -1.53 15.51
CA ALA A 141 2.28 -0.57 16.46
C ALA A 141 3.30 0.55 16.78
N ASN A 142 4.57 0.22 16.95
CA ASN A 142 5.62 1.20 17.24
C ASN A 142 5.85 2.19 16.08
N VAL A 143 5.73 1.74 14.82
CA VAL A 143 5.78 2.65 13.66
C VAL A 143 4.62 3.65 13.70
N VAL A 144 3.40 3.16 13.97
CA VAL A 144 2.23 4.03 14.07
C VAL A 144 2.37 5.07 15.18
N ARG A 145 2.82 4.67 16.38
CA ARG A 145 3.07 5.61 17.48
C ARG A 145 4.06 6.70 17.08
N LEU A 146 5.18 6.31 16.49
CA LEU A 146 6.22 7.24 16.05
C LEU A 146 5.67 8.25 15.02
N PHE A 147 4.95 7.79 14.00
CA PHE A 147 4.41 8.68 12.96
C PHE A 147 3.24 9.52 13.45
N ASN A 148 2.40 8.99 14.34
CA ASN A 148 1.34 9.76 14.98
C ASN A 148 1.93 10.95 15.75
N GLU A 149 2.94 10.71 16.58
CA GLU A 149 3.55 11.76 17.42
C GLU A 149 4.39 12.75 16.61
N GLN A 150 5.29 12.24 15.77
CA GLN A 150 6.36 13.03 15.18
C GLN A 150 5.97 13.64 13.83
N VAL A 151 4.96 13.11 13.14
CA VAL A 151 4.59 13.50 11.76
C VAL A 151 3.16 14.02 11.69
N LEU A 152 2.18 13.19 12.04
CA LEU A 152 0.76 13.51 11.85
C LEU A 152 0.26 14.55 12.87
N ALA A 153 0.59 14.40 14.16
CA ALA A 153 0.24 15.38 15.20
C ALA A 153 0.91 16.73 15.01
N ARG A 154 1.99 16.80 14.24
CA ARG A 154 2.65 18.07 13.87
C ARG A 154 2.03 18.75 12.66
N GLY A 155 1.05 18.13 12.01
CA GLY A 155 0.26 18.75 10.94
C GLY A 155 0.58 18.26 9.53
N PHE A 156 1.33 17.15 9.37
CA PHE A 156 1.48 16.53 8.06
C PHE A 156 0.11 16.20 7.46
N ARG A 157 -0.12 16.55 6.18
CA ARG A 157 -1.42 16.46 5.50
C ARG A 157 -1.56 15.26 4.56
N GLY A 158 -0.47 14.54 4.29
CA GLY A 158 -0.46 13.38 3.39
C GLY A 158 -0.86 12.05 4.04
N GLN A 159 -0.99 10.99 3.27
CA GLN A 159 -1.32 9.65 3.76
C GLN A 159 -0.05 8.84 4.06
N ILE A 160 -0.17 7.84 4.92
CA ILE A 160 0.89 6.88 5.23
C ILE A 160 0.49 5.52 4.67
N LEU A 161 1.33 4.93 3.82
CA LEU A 161 1.22 3.55 3.35
C LEU A 161 2.24 2.70 4.10
N LEU A 162 1.77 1.69 4.83
CA LEU A 162 2.61 0.72 5.53
C LEU A 162 2.71 -0.54 4.67
N GLY A 163 3.92 -0.90 4.28
CA GLY A 163 4.18 -2.14 3.55
C GLY A 163 4.92 -3.16 4.40
N CYS A 164 4.58 -4.43 4.21
CA CYS A 164 5.40 -5.55 4.64
C CYS A 164 5.87 -6.36 3.42
N LEU A 165 7.03 -7.00 3.54
CA LEU A 165 7.70 -7.62 2.39
C LEU A 165 6.92 -8.78 1.76
N THR A 166 6.21 -9.61 2.52
CA THR A 166 5.43 -10.77 2.02
C THR A 166 4.25 -11.03 2.93
N ILE A 167 3.34 -11.92 2.55
CA ILE A 167 2.19 -12.35 3.39
C ILE A 167 2.62 -12.90 4.76
N LEU A 168 3.84 -13.47 4.84
CA LEU A 168 4.42 -14.00 6.08
C LEU A 168 4.63 -12.94 7.16
N TYR A 169 4.68 -11.67 6.77
CA TYR A 169 4.90 -10.54 7.68
C TYR A 169 3.62 -9.75 7.95
N SER A 170 2.45 -10.25 7.53
CA SER A 170 1.16 -9.56 7.65
C SER A 170 0.77 -9.18 9.08
N ASP A 171 1.30 -9.85 10.11
CA ASP A 171 1.11 -9.47 11.51
C ASP A 171 1.62 -8.07 11.84
N TYR A 172 2.65 -7.59 11.14
CA TYR A 172 3.10 -6.20 11.21
C TYR A 172 1.97 -5.23 10.87
N LEU A 173 1.25 -5.49 9.77
CA LEU A 173 0.14 -4.64 9.33
C LEU A 173 -1.04 -4.73 10.31
N ARG A 174 -1.33 -5.90 10.87
CA ARG A 174 -2.39 -6.08 11.89
C ARG A 174 -2.09 -5.27 13.14
N GLY A 175 -0.86 -5.32 13.64
CA GLY A 175 -0.44 -4.54 14.80
C GLY A 175 -0.50 -3.03 14.55
N ALA A 176 -0.06 -2.59 13.37
CA ALA A 176 -0.18 -1.20 12.94
C ALA A 176 -1.65 -0.75 12.84
N LEU A 177 -2.53 -1.56 12.23
CA LEU A 177 -3.96 -1.30 12.14
C LEU A 177 -4.60 -1.12 13.53
N ARG A 178 -4.35 -2.06 14.45
CA ARG A 178 -4.87 -1.99 15.83
C ARG A 178 -4.41 -0.75 16.56
N GLU A 179 -3.16 -0.32 16.35
CA GLU A 179 -2.65 0.91 16.97
C GLU A 179 -3.21 2.17 16.32
N ALA A 180 -3.35 2.19 14.99
CA ALA A 180 -3.90 3.33 14.26
C ALA A 180 -5.36 3.62 14.66
N ALA A 181 -6.15 2.56 14.89
CA ALA A 181 -7.53 2.63 15.37
C ALA A 181 -7.69 3.29 16.74
N LYS A 182 -6.62 3.43 17.53
CA LYS A 182 -6.63 4.15 18.82
C LYS A 182 -6.48 5.66 18.67
N SER A 183 -6.31 6.16 17.44
CA SER A 183 -6.04 7.56 17.14
C SER A 183 -7.08 8.14 16.18
N ASN A 184 -7.18 9.48 16.16
CA ASN A 184 -7.95 10.21 15.15
C ASN A 184 -7.32 10.21 13.75
N TYR A 185 -6.17 9.54 13.58
CA TYR A 185 -5.47 9.44 12.30
C TYR A 185 -5.73 8.12 11.58
N THR A 186 -6.65 7.28 12.05
CA THR A 186 -6.91 5.96 11.46
C THR A 186 -7.15 6.01 9.94
N ASP A 187 -7.85 7.02 9.44
CA ASP A 187 -8.15 7.21 8.01
C ASP A 187 -6.93 7.68 7.16
N ARG A 188 -5.79 7.91 7.81
CA ARG A 188 -4.53 8.32 7.16
C ARG A 188 -3.62 7.14 6.89
N TYR A 189 -3.91 5.98 7.45
CA TYR A 189 -3.10 4.77 7.29
C TYR A 189 -3.71 3.81 6.27
N PHE A 190 -2.86 3.36 5.36
CA PHE A 190 -3.13 2.39 4.32
C PHE A 190 -2.13 1.25 4.41
N TYR A 191 -2.48 0.08 3.86
CA TYR A 191 -1.74 -1.16 4.08
C TYR A 191 -1.52 -1.89 2.76
N THR A 192 -0.30 -2.35 2.52
CA THR A 192 0.06 -3.17 1.36
C THR A 192 0.91 -4.36 1.79
N ILE A 193 0.68 -5.50 1.14
CA ILE A 193 1.57 -6.66 1.21
C ILE A 193 2.30 -6.70 -0.12
N ASP A 194 3.63 -6.70 -0.07
CA ASP A 194 4.48 -6.58 -1.25
C ASP A 194 5.09 -7.94 -1.67
N ASN A 195 5.89 -7.94 -2.74
CA ASN A 195 6.82 -8.97 -3.20
C ASN A 195 6.24 -10.39 -3.38
N GLU A 196 4.93 -10.50 -3.59
CA GLU A 196 4.27 -11.76 -3.98
C GLU A 196 4.22 -11.97 -5.51
N GLY A 197 4.73 -11.01 -6.28
CA GLY A 197 4.80 -11.06 -7.74
C GLY A 197 3.43 -11.22 -8.38
N ASP A 198 3.24 -12.28 -9.18
CA ASP A 198 1.99 -12.59 -9.89
C ASP A 198 0.90 -13.22 -9.01
N HIS A 199 1.16 -13.47 -7.72
CA HIS A 199 0.19 -14.07 -6.80
C HIS A 199 -0.82 -13.05 -6.22
N ALA A 200 -1.34 -12.15 -7.05
CA ALA A 200 -2.27 -11.09 -6.65
C ALA A 200 -3.52 -11.63 -5.92
N PHE A 201 -3.98 -12.83 -6.26
CA PHE A 201 -5.11 -13.46 -5.59
C PHE A 201 -4.81 -13.84 -4.12
N LYS A 202 -3.59 -14.27 -3.80
CA LYS A 202 -3.16 -14.56 -2.43
C LYS A 202 -3.04 -13.28 -1.63
N VAL A 203 -2.41 -12.26 -2.23
CA VAL A 203 -2.32 -10.93 -1.62
C VAL A 203 -3.69 -10.37 -1.30
N LEU A 204 -4.67 -10.54 -2.19
CA LEU A 204 -6.04 -10.10 -1.94
C LEU A 204 -6.65 -10.82 -0.73
N ASP A 205 -6.49 -12.14 -0.65
CA ASP A 205 -7.00 -12.92 0.47
C ASP A 205 -6.43 -12.44 1.81
N ASP A 206 -5.11 -12.32 1.91
CA ASP A 206 -4.44 -11.83 3.12
C ASP A 206 -4.76 -10.36 3.43
N SER A 207 -4.88 -9.51 2.40
CA SER A 207 -5.25 -8.10 2.57
C SER A 207 -6.67 -7.97 3.14
N LEU A 208 -7.60 -8.79 2.67
CA LEU A 208 -8.99 -8.78 3.14
C LEU A 208 -9.12 -9.16 4.62
N GLN A 209 -8.23 -10.03 5.12
CA GLN A 209 -8.18 -10.40 6.54
C GLN A 209 -7.82 -9.22 7.46
N LEU A 210 -7.23 -8.14 6.95
CA LEU A 210 -6.99 -6.92 7.73
C LEU A 210 -8.30 -6.21 8.13
N GLY A 211 -9.44 -6.55 7.50
CA GLY A 211 -10.75 -6.04 7.91
C GLY A 211 -10.96 -4.54 7.69
N THR A 212 -10.18 -3.92 6.80
CA THR A 212 -10.23 -2.48 6.49
C THR A 212 -10.46 -2.24 5.00
N ASN A 213 -10.94 -1.03 4.65
CA ASN A 213 -11.04 -0.60 3.26
C ASN A 213 -9.80 0.18 2.79
N ASN A 214 -8.84 0.43 3.68
CA ASN A 214 -7.60 1.16 3.37
C ASN A 214 -6.53 0.23 2.78
N LEU A 215 -6.94 -0.68 1.90
CA LEU A 215 -6.07 -1.67 1.27
C LEU A 215 -5.46 -1.12 0.01
N VAL A 216 -4.17 -1.34 -0.18
CA VAL A 216 -3.42 -0.99 -1.38
C VAL A 216 -2.77 -2.26 -1.92
N TYR A 217 -2.77 -2.41 -3.24
CA TYR A 217 -1.97 -3.43 -3.91
C TYR A 217 -0.75 -2.78 -4.55
N ALA A 218 0.43 -3.19 -4.11
CA ALA A 218 1.70 -2.86 -4.74
C ALA A 218 2.41 -4.17 -5.08
N THR A 219 2.97 -4.26 -6.29
CA THR A 219 3.86 -5.36 -6.66
C THR A 219 4.96 -4.85 -7.56
N GLY A 220 6.01 -5.64 -7.72
CA GLY A 220 7.18 -5.19 -8.43
C GLY A 220 8.37 -6.11 -8.32
N ILE A 221 9.42 -5.70 -9.02
CA ILE A 221 10.75 -6.27 -8.88
C ILE A 221 11.76 -5.15 -9.07
N THR A 222 13.01 -5.41 -8.65
CA THR A 222 14.12 -4.50 -8.94
C THR A 222 14.16 -4.12 -10.42
N ALA A 223 14.43 -2.83 -10.69
CA ALA A 223 14.53 -2.29 -12.05
C ALA A 223 15.64 -2.96 -12.92
N CYS A 224 16.40 -3.87 -12.34
CA CYS A 224 17.46 -4.64 -13.00
C CYS A 224 16.99 -5.85 -13.77
N LEU A 225 15.78 -6.32 -13.48
CA LEU A 225 15.25 -7.51 -14.09
C LEU A 225 14.15 -7.11 -15.07
N PRO A 226 14.15 -7.66 -16.30
CA PRO A 226 13.13 -7.36 -17.31
C PRO A 226 11.85 -8.17 -17.06
N VAL A 227 11.30 -8.12 -15.84
CA VAL A 227 10.07 -8.81 -15.44
C VAL A 227 8.91 -7.82 -15.41
N THR A 228 7.71 -8.29 -15.73
CA THR A 228 6.48 -7.50 -15.76
C THR A 228 5.39 -8.19 -14.95
N PHE A 229 4.45 -7.40 -14.42
CA PHE A 229 3.33 -7.88 -13.59
C PHE A 229 1.98 -7.37 -14.12
N HIS A 230 1.83 -7.31 -15.46
CA HIS A 230 0.63 -6.74 -16.08
C HIS A 230 -0.66 -7.46 -15.65
N ASP A 231 -0.64 -8.81 -15.65
CA ASP A 231 -1.81 -9.61 -15.30
C ASP A 231 -2.19 -9.45 -13.83
N ALA A 232 -1.20 -9.40 -12.94
CA ALA A 232 -1.40 -9.15 -11.51
C ALA A 232 -2.01 -7.77 -11.24
N ILE A 233 -1.49 -6.73 -11.91
CA ILE A 233 -2.03 -5.37 -11.81
C ILE A 233 -3.45 -5.29 -12.37
N GLN A 234 -3.69 -5.89 -13.54
CA GLN A 234 -5.01 -5.90 -14.16
C GLN A 234 -6.04 -6.62 -13.28
N TYR A 235 -5.68 -7.80 -12.76
CA TYR A 235 -6.50 -8.54 -11.80
C TYR A 235 -6.87 -7.66 -10.61
N SER A 236 -5.90 -6.99 -9.98
CA SER A 236 -6.13 -6.15 -8.79
C SER A 236 -7.01 -4.94 -9.08
N LEU A 237 -6.88 -4.33 -10.26
CA LEU A 237 -7.75 -3.23 -10.71
C LEU A 237 -9.20 -3.70 -10.91
N GLU A 238 -9.40 -4.87 -11.53
CA GLU A 238 -10.72 -5.44 -11.83
C GLU A 238 -11.52 -5.80 -10.57
N LYS A 239 -10.84 -6.17 -9.48
CA LYS A 239 -11.51 -6.48 -8.20
C LYS A 239 -12.18 -5.28 -7.56
N LYS A 240 -11.68 -4.07 -7.82
CA LYS A 240 -12.20 -2.82 -7.24
C LYS A 240 -12.21 -2.79 -5.70
N THR A 241 -11.46 -3.69 -5.07
CA THR A 241 -11.29 -3.86 -3.62
C THR A 241 -10.05 -3.15 -3.07
N TYR A 242 -9.28 -2.48 -3.91
CA TYR A 242 -8.12 -1.71 -3.45
C TYR A 242 -8.40 -0.23 -3.58
N ALA A 243 -8.07 0.52 -2.51
CA ALA A 243 -8.06 1.98 -2.50
C ALA A 243 -7.07 2.55 -3.52
N ALA A 244 -5.98 1.82 -3.78
CA ALA A 244 -5.05 2.09 -4.86
C ALA A 244 -4.35 0.81 -5.34
N VAL A 245 -4.00 0.76 -6.61
CA VAL A 245 -3.17 -0.27 -7.24
C VAL A 245 -1.96 0.39 -7.88
N GLY A 246 -0.76 -0.09 -7.60
CA GLY A 246 0.45 0.48 -8.20
C GLY A 246 1.58 -0.52 -8.36
N ILE A 247 2.66 -0.04 -8.97
CA ILE A 247 3.76 -0.86 -9.47
C ILE A 247 5.11 -0.26 -9.10
N TRP A 248 6.08 -1.12 -8.81
CA TRP A 248 7.48 -0.77 -8.57
C TRP A 248 8.48 -1.76 -9.22
N THR A 249 9.77 -1.46 -9.32
CA THR A 249 10.29 -0.12 -9.56
C THR A 249 10.33 0.12 -11.07
N ILE A 250 9.62 1.14 -11.56
CA ILE A 250 9.50 1.39 -13.00
C ILE A 250 10.34 2.61 -13.40
N ASP A 251 11.44 2.38 -14.11
CA ASP A 251 12.38 3.44 -14.54
C ASP A 251 12.40 3.70 -16.05
N GLN A 252 11.87 2.77 -16.85
CA GLN A 252 11.78 2.93 -18.29
C GLN A 252 10.47 3.63 -18.66
N GLU A 253 10.56 4.67 -19.49
CA GLU A 253 9.38 5.40 -19.94
C GLU A 253 8.37 4.51 -20.65
N TYR A 254 8.82 3.56 -21.49
CA TYR A 254 7.92 2.62 -22.15
C TYR A 254 7.07 1.87 -21.11
N SER A 255 7.72 1.29 -20.10
CA SER A 255 7.04 0.61 -19.00
C SER A 255 6.13 1.56 -18.20
N MET A 256 6.57 2.79 -17.91
CA MET A 256 5.71 3.80 -17.26
C MET A 256 4.43 4.03 -18.07
N ARG A 257 4.54 4.25 -19.39
CA ARG A 257 3.39 4.45 -20.27
C ARG A 257 2.47 3.23 -20.29
N THR A 258 3.03 2.02 -20.32
CA THR A 258 2.24 0.78 -20.27
C THR A 258 1.40 0.70 -19.00
N TYR A 259 2.00 0.88 -17.82
CA TYR A 259 1.24 0.82 -16.57
C TYR A 259 0.26 1.99 -16.40
N LEU A 260 0.60 3.18 -16.86
CA LEU A 260 -0.35 4.31 -16.92
C LEU A 260 -1.55 3.99 -17.80
N ASN A 261 -1.35 3.35 -18.96
CA ASN A 261 -2.43 2.93 -19.85
C ASN A 261 -3.28 1.80 -19.25
N ILE A 262 -2.68 0.91 -18.45
CA ILE A 262 -3.43 -0.12 -17.69
C ILE A 262 -4.30 0.53 -16.60
N GLY A 263 -3.90 1.70 -16.09
CA GLY A 263 -4.69 2.50 -15.15
C GLY A 263 -4.25 2.39 -13.70
N VAL A 264 -2.94 2.22 -13.45
CA VAL A 264 -2.40 2.27 -12.08
C VAL A 264 -2.65 3.61 -11.40
N ASP A 265 -2.87 3.57 -10.08
CA ASP A 265 -3.08 4.74 -9.22
C ASP A 265 -1.75 5.38 -8.79
N PHE A 266 -0.64 4.63 -8.85
CA PHE A 266 0.70 5.18 -8.61
C PHE A 266 1.82 4.42 -9.32
N ILE A 267 2.92 5.12 -9.55
CA ILE A 267 4.19 4.55 -10.01
C ILE A 267 5.27 4.85 -8.97
N LEU A 268 5.98 3.79 -8.55
CA LEU A 268 7.19 3.90 -7.76
C LEU A 268 8.42 3.82 -8.67
N THR A 269 9.32 4.81 -8.58
CA THR A 269 10.40 4.99 -9.56
C THR A 269 11.66 5.63 -8.97
N ASN A 270 12.83 5.33 -9.53
CA ASN A 270 14.07 6.08 -9.32
C ASN A 270 14.17 7.32 -10.22
N ARG A 271 13.22 7.52 -11.14
CA ARG A 271 13.16 8.63 -12.11
C ARG A 271 11.86 9.44 -11.98
N PRO A 272 11.56 10.01 -10.79
CA PRO A 272 10.32 10.71 -10.51
C PRO A 272 10.01 11.85 -11.49
N LYS A 273 11.04 12.56 -11.98
CA LYS A 273 10.86 13.60 -13.00
C LYS A 273 10.25 13.06 -14.28
N ARG A 274 10.71 11.89 -14.74
CA ARG A 274 10.16 11.31 -15.96
C ARG A 274 8.71 10.87 -15.76
N ALA A 275 8.39 10.24 -14.63
CA ALA A 275 7.03 9.85 -14.32
C ALA A 275 6.10 11.08 -14.21
N ALA A 276 6.52 12.14 -13.52
CA ALA A 276 5.76 13.37 -13.37
C ALA A 276 5.51 14.09 -14.71
N GLU A 277 6.50 14.10 -15.61
CA GLU A 277 6.34 14.63 -16.98
C GLU A 277 5.32 13.85 -17.81
N LEU A 278 5.28 12.52 -17.65
CA LEU A 278 4.34 11.65 -18.37
C LEU A 278 2.90 11.79 -17.86
N ILE A 279 2.74 11.94 -16.54
CA ILE A 279 1.43 12.07 -15.88
C ILE A 279 0.87 13.50 -16.04
N GLY A 280 1.74 14.51 -15.98
CA GLY A 280 1.36 15.91 -15.91
C GLY A 280 1.04 16.34 -14.48
N LEU A 281 1.60 17.48 -14.04
CA LEU A 281 1.53 17.91 -12.63
C LEU A 281 0.10 18.11 -12.12
N ASP A 282 -0.84 18.52 -12.97
CA ASP A 282 -2.26 18.71 -12.60
C ASP A 282 -2.97 17.38 -12.28
N ASN A 283 -2.44 16.28 -12.79
CA ASN A 283 -2.94 14.92 -12.54
C ASN A 283 -2.23 14.24 -11.36
N ILE A 284 -1.36 14.95 -10.63
CA ILE A 284 -0.73 14.42 -9.42
C ILE A 284 -1.59 14.79 -8.20
N PRO A 285 -1.97 13.83 -7.33
CA PRO A 285 -2.75 14.11 -6.14
C PRO A 285 -2.09 15.07 -5.14
N LEU A 286 -2.93 15.90 -4.51
CA LEU A 286 -2.54 16.77 -3.40
C LEU A 286 -2.54 15.98 -2.07
N PRO A 287 -1.89 16.51 -1.02
CA PRO A 287 -1.94 15.91 0.32
C PRO A 287 -3.36 15.60 0.78
N GLY A 288 -3.58 14.38 1.27
CA GLY A 288 -4.88 13.87 1.72
C GLY A 288 -5.74 13.26 0.63
N SER A 289 -5.26 13.19 -0.62
CA SER A 289 -6.02 12.66 -1.77
C SER A 289 -5.25 11.65 -2.63
N ALA A 290 -4.08 11.20 -2.17
CA ALA A 290 -3.21 10.28 -2.91
C ALA A 290 -3.81 8.88 -3.03
N LEU A 291 -4.47 8.40 -1.97
CA LEU A 291 -5.14 7.11 -1.91
C LEU A 291 -6.62 7.35 -1.63
N LYS A 292 -7.51 6.73 -2.42
CA LYS A 292 -8.96 6.94 -2.32
C LYS A 292 -9.64 5.65 -1.94
N VAL A 293 -10.15 5.61 -0.70
CA VAL A 293 -10.95 4.47 -0.23
C VAL A 293 -12.15 4.29 -1.16
N LYS A 294 -12.26 3.10 -1.75
CA LYS A 294 -13.44 2.71 -2.51
C LYS A 294 -14.43 2.11 -1.52
N SER A 295 -15.65 2.63 -1.46
CA SER A 295 -16.71 1.97 -0.70
C SER A 295 -17.12 0.70 -1.45
N TRP A 296 -16.85 -0.47 -0.88
CA TRP A 296 -17.40 -1.74 -1.36
C TRP A 296 -18.30 -2.37 -0.31
N ASP A 297 -19.36 -3.02 -0.76
CA ASP A 297 -20.29 -3.73 0.11
C ASP A 297 -19.60 -4.95 0.73
N ARG A 298 -19.42 -4.92 2.06
CA ARG A 298 -18.90 -6.06 2.83
C ARG A 298 -19.72 -7.34 2.64
N VAL A 299 -20.98 -7.21 2.21
CA VAL A 299 -21.89 -8.32 1.90
C VAL A 299 -21.38 -9.22 0.78
N MET A 300 -20.58 -8.70 -0.17
CA MET A 300 -20.00 -9.53 -1.23
C MET A 300 -18.84 -10.41 -0.74
N ILE A 301 -18.26 -10.13 0.44
CA ILE A 301 -17.14 -10.89 1.01
C ILE A 301 -17.63 -12.13 1.78
N SER A 302 -18.85 -12.10 2.36
CA SER A 302 -19.40 -13.24 3.10
C SER A 302 -19.72 -14.47 2.24
N TYR A 303 -19.66 -14.34 0.91
CA TYR A 303 -19.87 -15.43 -0.05
C TYR A 303 -18.60 -15.83 -0.81
N ALA A 304 -17.46 -15.21 -0.51
CA ALA A 304 -16.19 -15.53 -1.15
C ALA A 304 -15.46 -16.63 -0.34
N PRO A 305 -14.74 -17.56 -0.99
CA PRO A 305 -13.90 -18.56 -0.33
C PRO A 305 -12.77 -17.95 0.53
N PHE A 306 -12.59 -16.63 0.45
CA PHE A 306 -11.69 -15.84 1.27
C PHE A 306 -12.17 -15.68 2.74
N TRP A 307 -13.44 -15.96 3.05
CA TRP A 307 -14.01 -15.86 4.41
C TRP A 307 -13.75 -17.09 5.29
N GLU A 308 -13.22 -18.18 4.71
CA GLU A 308 -12.85 -19.38 5.44
C GLU A 308 -11.42 -19.23 5.98
N CYS A 309 -11.28 -19.44 7.29
CA CYS A 309 -10.00 -19.68 7.91
C CYS A 309 -9.46 -21.05 7.45
N ASP A 310 -8.15 -21.24 7.54
CA ASP A 310 -7.49 -22.46 7.09
C ASP A 310 -6.47 -22.93 8.11
N CYS A 311 -6.25 -24.24 8.13
CA CYS A 311 -5.34 -24.90 9.05
C CYS A 311 -4.52 -25.96 8.33
N SER A 312 -3.22 -26.02 8.63
CA SER A 312 -2.33 -27.05 8.09
C SER A 312 -1.88 -28.00 9.19
N TYR A 313 -1.58 -29.23 8.77
CA TYR A 313 -0.99 -30.23 9.66
C TYR A 313 0.50 -29.98 9.82
N PHE A 314 0.97 -29.90 11.07
CA PHE A 314 2.37 -29.79 11.41
C PHE A 314 2.86 -31.07 12.08
N TYR A 315 3.91 -31.66 11.52
CA TYR A 315 4.48 -32.93 11.96
C TYR A 315 5.63 -32.73 12.96
N ARG A 316 5.67 -33.59 13.99
CA ARG A 316 6.78 -33.76 14.92
C ARG A 316 7.09 -35.25 15.12
N PHE A 317 8.29 -35.54 15.60
CA PHE A 317 8.79 -36.92 15.77
C PHE A 317 7.91 -37.82 16.66
N ILE A 318 7.11 -37.22 17.55
CA ILE A 318 6.25 -37.91 18.53
C ILE A 318 4.75 -37.76 18.23
N GLY A 319 4.38 -37.14 17.11
CA GLY A 319 2.99 -36.82 16.78
C GLY A 319 2.87 -35.54 15.96
N GLY A 320 1.65 -35.09 15.68
CA GLY A 320 1.40 -33.82 15.01
C GLY A 320 -0.06 -33.45 15.07
N GLY A 321 -0.38 -32.23 14.66
CA GLY A 321 -1.74 -31.71 14.74
C GLY A 321 -1.93 -30.48 13.88
N CYS A 322 -3.10 -29.86 14.03
CA CYS A 322 -3.46 -28.71 13.22
C CYS A 322 -2.97 -27.41 13.85
N ALA A 323 -2.59 -26.47 13.00
CA ALA A 323 -2.36 -25.08 13.38
C ALA A 323 -2.96 -24.16 12.31
N ILE A 324 -3.51 -23.04 12.74
CA ILE A 324 -4.09 -22.01 11.87
C ILE A 324 -2.98 -21.48 10.98
N THR A 325 -3.20 -21.60 9.67
CA THR A 325 -2.36 -20.99 8.63
C THR A 325 -3.03 -19.76 8.03
N LYS A 326 -4.36 -19.69 8.09
CA LYS A 326 -5.16 -18.53 7.70
C LYS A 326 -6.18 -18.25 8.79
N MET A 327 -6.12 -17.05 9.38
CA MET A 327 -7.00 -16.70 10.50
C MET A 327 -8.45 -16.47 10.05
N ALA A 328 -9.36 -16.57 11.02
CA ALA A 328 -10.73 -16.17 10.81
C ALA A 328 -10.83 -14.64 10.59
N PRO A 329 -11.85 -14.17 9.85
CA PRO A 329 -12.14 -12.75 9.72
C PRO A 329 -12.56 -12.14 11.08
N PRO A 330 -12.48 -10.80 11.25
CA PRO A 330 -12.96 -10.14 12.46
C PRO A 330 -14.38 -10.54 12.83
N ASN A 331 -14.64 -10.67 14.14
CA ASN A 331 -15.87 -11.16 14.75
C ASN A 331 -16.18 -12.65 14.48
N HIS A 332 -15.18 -13.43 14.07
CA HIS A 332 -15.27 -14.88 13.91
C HIS A 332 -14.06 -15.56 14.58
N ALA A 333 -14.18 -16.86 14.82
CA ALA A 333 -13.09 -17.70 15.30
C ALA A 333 -12.78 -18.81 14.29
N CYS A 334 -11.58 -19.38 14.37
CA CYS A 334 -11.17 -20.45 13.46
C CYS A 334 -11.19 -21.80 14.19
N GLU A 335 -12.03 -22.71 13.73
CA GLU A 335 -12.08 -24.08 14.19
C GLU A 335 -11.23 -24.95 13.26
N CYS A 336 -10.03 -25.33 13.71
CA CYS A 336 -9.22 -26.31 13.00
C CYS A 336 -9.72 -27.73 13.27
N PHE A 337 -9.68 -28.61 12.27
CA PHE A 337 -10.00 -30.03 12.46
C PHE A 337 -9.10 -30.92 11.61
N TYR A 338 -8.73 -32.07 12.17
CA TYR A 338 -7.93 -33.07 11.47
C TYR A 338 -8.77 -33.82 10.44
N MET A 339 -8.34 -33.81 9.18
CA MET A 339 -9.05 -34.44 8.06
C MET A 339 -8.57 -35.87 7.79
N GLY A 340 -7.55 -36.35 8.49
CA GLY A 340 -6.88 -37.62 8.19
C GLY A 340 -5.66 -37.43 7.27
N ALA A 341 -4.86 -38.49 7.09
CA ALA A 341 -3.68 -38.50 6.21
C ALA A 341 -2.71 -37.31 6.38
N TRP A 342 -2.45 -36.90 7.64
CA TRP A 342 -1.58 -35.75 7.95
C TRP A 342 -2.05 -34.46 7.26
N SER A 343 -3.37 -34.27 7.17
CA SER A 343 -3.99 -33.06 6.64
C SER A 343 -4.99 -32.46 7.63
N CYS A 344 -5.15 -31.15 7.56
CA CYS A 344 -6.08 -30.39 8.38
C CYS A 344 -6.93 -29.52 7.48
N GLY A 345 -8.10 -29.14 7.99
CA GLY A 345 -8.94 -28.10 7.43
C GLY A 345 -9.28 -27.08 8.51
N GLY A 346 -9.66 -25.87 8.07
CA GLY A 346 -10.20 -24.82 8.93
C GLY A 346 -11.65 -24.52 8.59
N GLN A 347 -12.43 -24.15 9.60
CA GLN A 347 -13.77 -23.62 9.43
C GLN A 347 -13.92 -22.31 10.20
N THR A 348 -14.40 -21.27 9.52
CA THR A 348 -14.77 -20.01 10.17
C THR A 348 -16.09 -20.19 10.90
N ILE A 349 -16.07 -20.00 12.22
CA ILE A 349 -17.25 -20.08 13.08
C ILE A 349 -17.55 -18.73 13.74
N LYS A 350 -18.78 -18.54 14.24
CA LYS A 350 -19.09 -17.38 15.07
C LYS A 350 -18.30 -17.46 16.38
N CYS A 351 -17.78 -16.32 16.84
CA CYS A 351 -17.08 -16.30 18.11
C CYS A 351 -17.97 -16.76 19.27
N PRO A 352 -17.39 -17.50 20.23
CA PRO A 352 -18.04 -17.77 21.52
C PRO A 352 -18.32 -16.48 22.32
N ASP A 353 -17.42 -15.50 22.26
CA ASP A 353 -17.57 -14.18 22.87
C ASP A 353 -17.11 -13.08 21.91
N LEU A 354 -17.99 -12.13 21.59
CA LEU A 354 -17.71 -11.00 20.69
C LEU A 354 -16.75 -9.97 21.30
N ASN A 355 -16.59 -9.97 22.62
CA ASN A 355 -15.69 -9.03 23.32
C ASN A 355 -14.28 -9.59 23.52
N ASP A 356 -14.05 -10.87 23.22
CA ASP A 356 -12.74 -11.48 23.34
C ASP A 356 -11.77 -10.87 22.31
N ARG A 357 -10.51 -10.69 22.70
CA ARG A 357 -9.46 -10.16 21.83
C ARG A 357 -9.29 -10.99 20.57
N PHE A 358 -9.44 -12.32 20.66
CA PHE A 358 -9.31 -13.24 19.53
C PHE A 358 -10.53 -13.24 18.63
N CYS A 359 -11.67 -12.72 19.11
CA CYS A 359 -12.81 -12.46 18.26
C CYS A 359 -12.69 -11.11 17.53
N GLN A 360 -12.33 -10.05 18.27
CA GLN A 360 -12.21 -8.70 17.71
C GLN A 360 -11.05 -8.62 16.72
N SER A 361 -9.98 -9.35 17.00
CA SER A 361 -8.83 -9.42 16.12
C SER A 361 -8.18 -10.79 16.21
N PRO A 362 -8.71 -11.76 15.46
CA PRO A 362 -8.14 -13.10 15.35
C PRO A 362 -6.67 -13.04 14.94
N ASP A 363 -5.92 -14.07 15.32
CA ASP A 363 -4.53 -14.27 14.89
C ASP A 363 -4.29 -15.76 14.60
N THR A 364 -3.05 -16.13 14.26
CA THR A 364 -2.69 -17.52 13.99
C THR A 364 -2.13 -18.23 15.22
N SER A 365 -2.25 -17.66 16.43
CA SER A 365 -1.68 -18.26 17.64
C SER A 365 -2.46 -19.49 18.12
N GLU A 366 -1.80 -20.33 18.92
CA GLU A 366 -2.43 -21.46 19.61
C GLU A 366 -3.67 -21.01 20.40
N ALA A 367 -3.58 -19.85 21.06
CA ALA A 367 -4.69 -19.31 21.83
C ALA A 367 -5.89 -18.91 20.96
N SER A 368 -5.66 -18.43 19.73
CA SER A 368 -6.74 -18.15 18.78
C SER A 368 -7.38 -19.43 18.23
N CYS A 369 -6.59 -20.50 18.05
CA CYS A 369 -7.11 -21.83 17.71
C CYS A 369 -7.97 -22.43 18.84
N LEU A 370 -7.49 -22.36 20.08
CA LEU A 370 -8.22 -22.84 21.25
C LEU A 370 -9.52 -22.04 21.46
N PHE A 371 -9.49 -20.72 21.19
CA PHE A 371 -10.67 -19.86 21.23
C PHE A 371 -11.74 -20.29 20.22
N GLY A 372 -11.35 -20.77 19.05
CA GLY A 372 -12.24 -21.34 18.04
C GLY A 372 -12.67 -22.78 18.30
N GLY A 373 -12.18 -23.42 19.36
CA GLY A 373 -12.54 -24.80 19.71
C GLY A 373 -11.92 -25.88 18.81
N GLY A 374 -10.87 -25.56 18.05
CA GLY A 374 -10.26 -26.49 17.10
C GLY A 374 -9.22 -27.48 17.67
N ASP A 375 -8.73 -28.36 16.80
CA ASP A 375 -7.50 -29.13 16.99
C ASP A 375 -6.29 -28.17 16.90
N CYS A 376 -5.56 -28.03 18.00
CA CYS A 376 -4.42 -27.11 18.11
C CYS A 376 -3.12 -27.85 18.45
N TYR A 377 -3.01 -29.15 18.15
CA TYR A 377 -1.81 -29.93 18.49
C TYR A 377 -0.62 -29.66 17.55
N GLY A 378 -0.78 -28.77 16.56
CA GLY A 378 0.27 -28.34 15.63
C GLY A 378 1.15 -27.18 16.15
N TYR A 379 0.83 -26.60 17.31
CA TYR A 379 1.62 -25.54 17.95
C TYR A 379 2.64 -26.15 18.92
N PHE A 380 3.94 -25.95 18.69
CA PHE A 380 5.02 -26.58 19.47
C PHE A 380 6.27 -25.73 19.67
#